data_AF-A0A3R9YP70-F1
#
_entry.id   AF-A0A3R9YP70-F1
#
_cell.length_a   1.000
_cell.length_b   1.000
_cell.length_c   1.000
_cell.angle_alpha   90.00
_cell.angle_beta   90.00
_cell.angle_gamma   90.00
#
_symmetry.space_group_name_H-M   'P 1'
#
loop_
_entity.id
_entity.type
_entity.pdbx_description
1 polymer ?
#
loop_
_entity_poly.entity_id
_entity_poly.type
_entity_poly.pdbx_seq_one_letter_code
_entity_poly.pdbx_strand_id
1 'polypeptide(L)'
;MTPEEEHALWRKRFMVFAIFRLLGVGMVFAGIAIALGDLVRPGGSLPFGLPLVLVGALDALFVPRILKAAYRRQDEEAGRR
;
A
#
# COMPACT_ATOMS: atom_id res chain seq x y z
N MET A 1 -12.39 1.16 26.65
CA MET A 1 -12.19 2.00 25.46
C MET A 1 -13.46 2.79 25.28
N THR A 2 -13.39 4.12 25.22
CA THR A 2 -14.58 4.93 24.94
C THR A 2 -14.95 4.78 23.46
N PRO A 3 -16.23 5.02 23.08
CA PRO A 3 -16.64 4.99 21.67
C PRO A 3 -15.78 5.91 20.78
N GLU A 4 -15.36 7.05 21.31
CA GLU A 4 -14.50 8.01 20.59
C GLU A 4 -13.10 7.45 20.30
N GLU A 5 -12.51 6.74 21.27
CA GLU A 5 -11.21 6.09 21.10
C GLU A 5 -11.28 4.99 20.03
N GLU A 6 -12.37 4.21 20.01
CA GLU A 6 -12.57 3.13 19.03
C GLU A 6 -12.70 3.69 17.60
N HIS A 7 -13.49 4.75 17.44
CA HIS A 7 -13.62 5.47 16.18
C HIS A 7 -12.27 6.04 15.70
N ALA A 8 -11.49 6.63 16.60
CA ALA A 8 -10.17 7.16 16.28
C ALA A 8 -9.20 6.05 15.83
N LEU A 9 -9.21 4.90 16.50
CA LEU A 9 -8.39 3.75 16.15
C LEU A 9 -8.77 3.19 14.77
N TRP A 10 -10.06 2.99 14.52
CA TRP A 10 -10.54 2.50 13.23
C TRP A 10 -10.17 3.45 12.09
N ARG A 11 -10.39 4.76 12.29
CA ARG A 11 -10.06 5.79 11.30
C ARG A 11 -8.57 5.81 10.99
N LYS A 12 -7.71 5.65 12.00
CA LYS A 12 -6.26 5.55 11.81
C LYS A 12 -5.90 4.32 10.98
N ARG A 13 -6.39 3.13 11.34
CA ARG A 13 -6.14 1.87 10.61
C ARG A 13 -6.60 1.96 9.15
N PHE A 14 -7.78 2.54 8.92
CA PHE A 14 -8.32 2.76 7.58
C PHE A 14 -7.44 3.70 6.75
N MET A 15 -7.03 4.85 7.31
CA MET A 15 -6.15 5.80 6.61
C MET A 15 -4.84 5.15 6.19
N VAL A 16 -4.21 4.41 7.09
CA VAL A 16 -2.95 3.73 6.79
C VAL A 16 -3.15 2.72 5.66
N PHE A 17 -4.23 1.93 5.71
CA PHE A 17 -4.55 0.97 4.65
C PHE A 17 -4.79 1.65 3.30
N ALA A 18 -5.53 2.76 3.29
CA ALA A 18 -5.82 3.54 2.09
C ALA A 18 -4.54 4.16 1.48
N ILE A 19 -3.67 4.74 2.32
CA ILE A 19 -2.40 5.34 1.89
C ILE A 19 -1.52 4.29 1.22
N PHE A 20 -1.30 3.13 1.85
CA PHE A 20 -0.47 2.09 1.25
C PHE A 20 -1.04 1.55 -0.06
N ARG A 21 -2.37 1.43 -0.17
CA ARG A 21 -3.02 1.05 -1.43
C ARG A 21 -2.78 2.08 -2.52
N LEU A 22 -3.00 3.36 -2.22
CA LEU A 22 -2.82 4.45 -3.18
C LEU A 22 -1.36 4.57 -3.60
N LEU A 23 -0.41 4.39 -2.68
CA LEU A 23 1.02 4.38 -2.98
C LEU A 23 1.39 3.22 -3.91
N GLY A 24 0.95 1.99 -3.61
CA GLY A 24 1.26 0.84 -4.46
C GLY A 24 0.65 0.99 -5.87
N VAL A 25 -0.60 1.42 -5.97
CA VAL A 25 -1.25 1.72 -7.26
C VAL A 25 -0.54 2.87 -7.99
N GLY A 26 -0.14 3.92 -7.27
CA GLY A 26 0.62 5.02 -7.82
C GLY A 26 1.97 4.58 -8.38
N MET A 27 2.69 3.69 -7.69
CA MET A 27 3.94 3.09 -8.17
C MET A 27 3.73 2.23 -9.41
N VAL A 28 2.64 1.47 -9.48
CA VAL A 28 2.28 0.72 -10.69
C VAL A 28 2.10 1.66 -11.87
N PHE A 29 1.31 2.72 -11.71
CA PHE A 29 1.11 3.69 -12.79
C PHE A 29 2.40 4.44 -13.15
N ALA A 30 3.23 4.80 -12.17
CA ALA A 30 4.53 5.40 -12.41
C ALA A 30 5.45 4.46 -13.21
N GLY A 31 5.49 3.17 -12.87
CA GLY A 31 6.26 2.17 -13.59
C GLY A 31 5.78 1.99 -15.03
N ILE A 32 4.47 1.99 -15.27
CA ILE A 32 3.89 1.97 -16.61
C ILE A 32 4.27 3.22 -17.39
N ALA A 33 4.16 4.40 -16.76
CA ALA A 33 4.53 5.68 -17.38
C ALA A 33 6.02 5.73 -17.76
N ILE A 34 6.91 5.12 -16.96
CA ILE A 34 8.34 5.01 -17.28
C ILE A 34 8.59 3.96 -18.39
N ALA A 35 7.86 2.85 -18.38
CA ALA A 35 8.02 1.78 -19.37
C ALA A 35 7.59 2.23 -20.77
N LEU A 36 6.49 2.99 -20.86
CA LEU A 36 5.83 3.34 -22.12
C LEU A 36 6.02 4.81 -22.53
N GLY A 37 6.43 5.67 -21.62
CA GLY A 37 6.58 7.10 -21.84
C GLY A 37 8.02 7.56 -21.84
N ASP A 38 8.23 8.78 -22.33
CA ASP A 38 9.56 9.39 -22.46
C ASP A 38 10.07 10.03 -21.16
N LEU A 39 9.51 9.62 -20.00
CA LEU A 39 9.78 10.24 -18.70
C LEU A 39 11.24 10.13 -18.26
N VAL A 40 11.88 8.99 -18.56
CA VAL A 40 13.27 8.69 -18.16
C VAL A 40 14.17 8.63 -19.38
N ARG A 41 13.70 8.07 -20.50
CA ARG A 41 14.44 7.98 -21.76
C ARG A 41 13.46 8.05 -22.93
N PRO A 42 13.83 8.73 -24.04
CA PRO A 42 13.04 8.72 -25.26
C PRO A 42 12.82 7.29 -25.77
N GLY A 43 11.58 6.93 -26.08
CA GLY A 43 11.11 5.60 -26.44
C GLY A 43 10.68 4.72 -25.26
N GLY A 44 10.75 5.23 -24.02
CA GLY A 44 10.51 4.44 -22.81
C GLY A 44 11.61 3.44 -22.50
N SER A 45 11.56 2.86 -21.30
CA SER A 45 12.49 1.78 -20.91
C SER A 45 11.82 0.74 -20.03
N LEU A 46 11.46 -0.37 -20.67
CA LEU A 46 10.85 -1.52 -20.00
C LEU A 46 11.72 -2.07 -18.84
N PRO A 47 13.06 -2.18 -18.95
CA PRO A 47 13.90 -2.61 -17.84
C PRO A 47 13.82 -1.73 -16.58
N PHE A 48 13.51 -0.43 -16.71
CA PHE A 48 13.36 0.46 -15.55
C PHE A 48 11.92 0.54 -15.05
N GLY A 49 10.93 0.52 -15.94
CA GLY A 49 9.53 0.59 -15.57
C GLY A 49 8.99 -0.72 -14.98
N LEU A 50 9.38 -1.88 -15.53
CA LEU A 50 8.85 -3.18 -15.11
C LEU A 50 9.14 -3.52 -13.63
N PRO A 51 10.37 -3.34 -13.11
CA PRO A 51 10.62 -3.57 -11.68
C PRO A 51 9.76 -2.68 -10.78
N LEU A 52 9.54 -1.41 -11.17
CA LEU A 52 8.72 -0.48 -10.40
C LEU A 52 7.25 -0.91 -10.39
N VAL A 53 6.73 -1.37 -11.53
CA VAL A 53 5.39 -1.97 -11.61
C VAL A 53 5.26 -3.18 -10.69
N LEU A 54 6.24 -4.08 -10.72
CA LEU A 54 6.22 -5.29 -9.90
C LEU A 54 6.26 -4.94 -8.41
N VAL A 55 7.15 -4.05 -7.98
CA VAL A 55 7.23 -3.62 -6.58
C VAL A 55 5.93 -2.95 -6.14
N GLY A 56 5.40 -2.01 -6.92
CA GLY A 56 4.14 -1.34 -6.61
C GLY A 56 2.95 -2.30 -6.51
N ALA A 57 2.89 -3.29 -7.42
CA ALA A 57 1.84 -4.30 -7.41
C ALA A 57 1.96 -5.24 -6.20
N LEU A 58 3.18 -5.67 -5.87
CA LEU A 58 3.44 -6.46 -4.67
C LEU A 58 3.04 -5.67 -3.42
N ASP A 59 3.48 -4.42 -3.28
CA ASP A 59 3.13 -3.60 -2.12
C ASP A 59 1.62 -3.40 -1.99
N ALA A 60 0.92 -3.10 -3.09
CA ALA A 60 -0.53 -2.94 -3.09
C ALA A 60 -1.30 -4.19 -2.64
N LEU A 61 -0.72 -5.39 -2.79
CA LEU A 61 -1.36 -6.67 -2.49
C LEU A 61 -0.92 -7.29 -1.17
N PHE A 62 0.36 -7.15 -0.80
CA PHE A 62 0.96 -7.81 0.36
C PHE A 62 0.92 -6.92 1.61
N VAL A 63 1.22 -5.63 1.51
CA VAL A 63 1.21 -4.71 2.66
C VAL A 63 -0.15 -4.70 3.38
N PRO A 64 -1.31 -4.66 2.70
CA PRO A 64 -2.59 -4.66 3.41
C PRO A 64 -2.89 -5.99 4.12
N ARG A 65 -2.39 -7.12 3.59
CA ARG A 65 -2.49 -8.42 4.27
C ARG A 65 -1.64 -8.46 5.54
N ILE A 66 -0.41 -7.93 5.48
CA ILE A 66 0.49 -7.85 6.63
C ILE A 66 -0.10 -6.93 7.69
N LEU A 67 -0.63 -5.76 7.32
CA LEU A 67 -1.31 -4.86 8.26
C LEU A 67 -2.49 -5.50 8.96
N LYS A 68 -3.34 -6.23 8.20
CA LYS A 68 -4.47 -6.96 8.79
C LYS A 68 -3.99 -8.00 9.81
N ALA A 69 -2.93 -8.74 9.49
CA ALA A 69 -2.35 -9.71 10.41
C ALA A 69 -1.75 -9.04 11.66
N ALA A 70 -1.08 -7.91 11.51
CA ALA A 70 -0.52 -7.13 12.61
C ALA A 70 -1.61 -6.58 13.54
N TYR A 71 -2.70 -6.04 12.98
CA TYR A 71 -3.83 -5.55 13.78
C TYR A 71 -4.53 -6.67 14.55
N ARG A 72 -4.69 -7.84 13.93
CA ARG A 72 -5.25 -9.01 14.63
C ARG A 72 -4.40 -9.41 15.84
N ARG A 73 -3.07 -9.44 15.71
CA ARG A 73 -2.15 -9.73 16.82
C ARG A 73 -2.25 -8.68 17.94
N GLN A 74 -2.30 -7.40 17.59
CA GLN A 74 -2.50 -6.33 18.57
C GLN A 74 -3.83 -6.44 19.33
N ASP A 75 -4.89 -6.89 18.65
CA ASP A 75 -6.20 -7.06 19.27
C ASP A 75 -6.19 -8.29 20.22
N GLU A 76 -5.51 -9.37 19.85
CA GLU A 76 -5.28 -10.54 20.71
C GLU A 76 -4.46 -10.21 21.97
N GLU A 77 -3.35 -9.47 21.82
CA GLU A 77 -2.49 -9.04 22.94
C GLU A 77 -3.21 -8.07 23.88
N ALA A 78 -4.11 -7.23 23.34
CA ALA A 78 -4.93 -6.31 24.12
C ALA A 78 -6.14 -6.98 24.80
N GLY A 79 -6.32 -8.30 24.64
CA GLY A 79 -7.47 -9.03 25.21
C GLY A 79 -8.82 -8.67 24.56
N ARG A 80 -8.82 -8.11 23.34
CA ARG A 80 -10.02 -7.72 22.60
C ARG A 80 -10.41 -8.86 21.65
N ARG A 81 -11.29 -9.77 22.10
CA ARG A 81 -11.93 -10.79 21.26
C ARG A 81 -13.40 -10.48 21.05
#